data_AF-A0A847ITY2-F1
#
_entry.id   AF-A0A847ITY2-F1
#
_cell.length_a   1.000
_cell.length_b   1.000
_cell.length_c   1.000
_cell.angle_alpha   90.00
_cell.angle_beta   90.00
_cell.angle_gamma   90.00
#
_symmetry.space_group_name_H-M   'P 1'
#
loop_
_entity.id
_entity.type
_entity.pdbx_description
1 polymer ?
#
loop_
_entity_poly.entity_id
_entity_poly.type
_entity_poly.pdbx_seq_one_letter_code
_entity_poly.pdbx_strand_id
1 'polypeptide(L)'
;MAGYKETPRQKMIAMMYLVLTALLALNVSKEVLDAFVVVNESVALTNENFSEKLNELYNTFDKQYQINQNKVKPFRDKAIEAKRLSTEMINYIDDVKWRLIEVTERVPYDSAKLIPVKKLAKLDDFTTTTNFFMAGSTDGTKGEGIKLKNKIINYR
;
A
#
# COMPACT_ATOMS: atom_id res chain seq x y z
N MET A 1 -2.26 -21.32 -47.42
CA MET A 1 -3.48 -20.76 -46.80
C MET A 1 -3.78 -19.44 -47.50
N ALA A 2 -4.81 -19.43 -48.36
CA ALA A 2 -5.16 -18.27 -49.18
C ALA A 2 -5.59 -17.11 -48.27
N GLY A 3 -4.74 -16.08 -48.17
CA GLY A 3 -5.07 -14.83 -47.51
C GLY A 3 -6.07 -14.06 -48.36
N TYR A 4 -7.36 -14.31 -48.14
CA TYR A 4 -8.41 -13.45 -48.67
C TYR A 4 -8.21 -12.06 -48.04
N LYS A 5 -7.87 -11.06 -48.87
CA LYS A 5 -7.71 -9.67 -48.42
C LYS A 5 -9.04 -9.24 -47.79
N GLU A 6 -9.05 -9.02 -46.47
CA GLU A 6 -10.24 -8.55 -45.78
C GLU A 6 -10.82 -7.33 -46.49
N THR A 7 -12.13 -7.37 -46.76
CA THR A 7 -12.81 -6.25 -47.40
C THR A 7 -12.69 -5.00 -46.52
N PRO A 8 -12.64 -3.79 -47.09
CA PRO A 8 -12.56 -2.55 -46.30
C PRO A 8 -13.62 -2.47 -45.18
N ARG A 9 -14.80 -3.05 -45.40
CA ARG A 9 -15.87 -3.18 -44.40
C ARG A 9 -15.49 -4.10 -43.24
N GLN A 10 -14.92 -5.28 -43.50
CA GLN A 10 -14.44 -6.19 -42.47
C GLN A 10 -13.32 -5.56 -41.64
N LYS A 11 -12.41 -4.81 -42.27
CA LYS A 11 -11.38 -4.04 -41.55
C LYS A 11 -11.97 -2.98 -40.64
N MET A 12 -12.98 -2.24 -41.10
CA MET A 12 -13.66 -1.25 -40.23
C MET A 12 -14.39 -1.91 -39.06
N ILE A 13 -15.04 -3.06 -39.29
CA ILE A 13 -15.70 -3.82 -38.23
C ILE A 13 -14.67 -4.36 -37.23
N ALA A 14 -13.59 -4.96 -37.70
CA ALA A 14 -12.51 -5.48 -36.86
C ALA A 14 -11.84 -4.38 -36.02
N MET A 15 -11.56 -3.23 -36.62
CA MET A 15 -11.03 -2.06 -35.90
C MET A 15 -12.02 -1.53 -34.86
N MET A 16 -13.32 -1.52 -35.17
CA MET A 16 -14.35 -1.10 -34.22
C MET A 16 -14.42 -2.05 -33.02
N TYR A 17 -14.34 -3.37 -33.25
CA TYR A 17 -14.29 -4.35 -32.16
C TYR A 17 -13.02 -4.20 -31.32
N LEU A 18 -11.85 -4.01 -31.93
CA LEU A 18 -10.61 -3.76 -31.19
C LEU A 18 -10.69 -2.49 -30.33
N VAL A 19 -11.25 -1.41 -30.88
CA VAL A 19 -11.45 -0.16 -30.14
C VAL A 19 -12.46 -0.36 -29.00
N LEU A 20 -13.59 -1.04 -29.25
CA LEU A 20 -14.58 -1.32 -28.22
C LEU A 20 -14.02 -2.22 -27.10
N THR A 21 -13.29 -3.27 -27.46
CA THR A 21 -12.62 -4.16 -26.48
C THR A 21 -11.56 -3.42 -25.69
N ALA A 22 -10.78 -2.53 -26.32
CA ALA A 22 -9.83 -1.68 -25.60
C ALA A 22 -10.52 -0.68 -24.65
N LEU A 23 -11.65 -0.09 -25.06
CA LEU A 23 -12.45 0.80 -24.21
C LEU A 23 -13.08 0.06 -23.03
N LEU A 24 -13.56 -1.17 -23.23
CA LEU A 24 -14.06 -2.02 -22.15
C LEU A 24 -12.93 -2.41 -21.18
N ALA A 25 -11.76 -2.79 -21.68
CA ALA A 25 -10.60 -3.13 -20.84
C ALA A 25 -10.12 -1.94 -19.98
N LEU A 26 -10.18 -0.72 -20.53
CA LEU A 26 -9.86 0.51 -19.80
C LEU A 26 -10.84 0.77 -18.64
N ASN A 27 -12.12 0.44 -18.82
CA ASN A 27 -13.14 0.63 -17.78
C ASN A 27 -13.13 -0.48 -16.71
N VAL A 28 -12.92 -1.75 -17.08
CA VAL A 28 -12.80 -2.86 -16.11
C VAL A 28 -11.66 -2.63 -15.10
N SER A 29 -10.59 -1.97 -15.53
CA SER A 29 -9.46 -1.62 -14.66
C SER A 29 -9.89 -0.75 -13.46
N LYS A 30 -10.91 0.10 -13.60
CA LYS A 30 -11.38 0.99 -12.53
C LYS A 30 -12.23 0.26 -11.49
N GLU A 31 -13.11 -0.66 -11.91
CA GLU A 31 -13.94 -1.45 -10.99
C GLU A 31 -13.08 -2.37 -10.10
N VAL A 32 -11.99 -2.90 -10.65
CA VAL A 32 -11.02 -3.69 -9.89
C VAL A 32 -10.29 -2.82 -8.85
N LEU A 33 -9.97 -1.57 -9.17
CA LEU A 33 -9.37 -0.63 -8.22
C LEU A 33 -10.31 -0.27 -7.07
N ASP A 34 -11.61 -0.12 -7.32
CA ASP A 34 -12.59 0.09 -6.27
C ASP A 34 -12.63 -1.08 -5.27
N ALA A 35 -12.49 -2.32 -5.75
CA ALA A 35 -12.37 -3.49 -4.87
C ALA A 35 -11.11 -3.42 -3.97
N PHE A 36 -9.98 -2.94 -4.50
CA PHE A 36 -8.77 -2.73 -3.70
C PHE A 36 -8.95 -1.65 -2.61
N VAL A 37 -9.72 -0.59 -2.87
CA VAL A 37 -10.06 0.41 -1.86
C VAL A 37 -10.86 -0.22 -0.72
N VAL A 38 -11.86 -1.04 -1.03
CA VAL A 38 -12.66 -1.76 -0.02
C VAL A 38 -11.80 -2.71 0.80
N VAL A 39 -10.88 -3.44 0.15
CA VAL A 39 -9.94 -4.31 0.85
C VAL A 39 -9.06 -3.50 1.80
N ASN A 40 -8.52 -2.36 1.36
CA ASN A 40 -7.72 -1.48 2.19
C ASN A 40 -8.51 -0.96 3.42
N GLU A 41 -9.78 -0.56 3.24
CA GLU A 41 -10.65 -0.15 4.36
C GLU A 41 -10.84 -1.29 5.37
N SER A 42 -11.04 -2.52 4.92
CA SER A 42 -11.18 -3.67 5.82
C SER A 42 -9.90 -3.99 6.60
N VAL A 43 -8.73 -3.84 5.95
CA VAL A 43 -7.41 -4.00 6.60
C VAL A 43 -7.17 -2.87 7.61
N ALA A 44 -7.53 -1.63 7.27
CA ALA A 44 -7.42 -0.49 8.19
C ALA A 44 -8.27 -0.70 9.46
N LEU A 45 -9.54 -1.09 9.30
CA LEU A 45 -10.42 -1.43 10.42
C LEU A 45 -9.84 -2.58 11.28
N THR A 46 -9.27 -3.58 10.63
CA THR A 46 -8.62 -4.70 11.34
C THR A 46 -7.43 -4.20 12.17
N ASN A 47 -6.60 -3.32 11.62
CA ASN A 47 -5.45 -2.74 12.31
C ASN A 47 -5.86 -1.86 13.51
N GLU A 48 -6.95 -1.10 13.39
CA GLU A 48 -7.53 -0.32 14.49
C GLU A 48 -7.97 -1.24 15.64
N ASN A 49 -8.75 -2.28 15.33
CA ASN A 49 -9.18 -3.27 16.31
C ASN A 49 -8.01 -3.98 17.02
N PHE A 50 -6.94 -4.31 16.29
CA PHE A 50 -5.73 -4.87 16.89
C PHE A 50 -5.00 -3.85 17.77
N SER A 51 -4.93 -2.58 17.35
CA SER A 51 -4.29 -1.51 18.12
C SER A 51 -5.00 -1.28 19.46
N GLU A 52 -6.33 -1.31 19.48
CA GLU A 52 -7.12 -1.23 20.71
C GLU A 52 -6.82 -2.40 21.66
N LYS A 53 -6.88 -3.64 21.16
CA LYS A 53 -6.56 -4.84 21.95
C LYS A 53 -5.13 -4.82 22.50
N LEU A 54 -4.17 -4.36 21.70
CA LEU A 54 -2.79 -4.22 22.14
C LEU A 54 -2.66 -3.17 23.25
N ASN A 55 -3.36 -2.03 23.13
CA ASN A 55 -3.38 -1.01 24.18
C ASN A 55 -3.98 -1.54 25.49
N GLU A 56 -5.06 -2.33 25.43
CA GLU A 56 -5.61 -3.01 26.60
C GLU A 56 -4.61 -3.99 27.24
N LEU A 57 -3.86 -4.73 26.41
CA LEU A 57 -2.81 -5.64 26.87
C LEU A 57 -1.69 -4.88 27.57
N TYR A 58 -1.21 -3.76 27.01
CA TYR A 58 -0.20 -2.91 27.64
C TYR A 58 -0.70 -2.32 28.97
N ASN A 59 -1.95 -1.86 29.02
CA ASN A 59 -2.57 -1.38 30.26
C ASN A 59 -2.66 -2.50 31.32
N THR A 60 -2.88 -3.73 30.89
CA THR A 60 -2.86 -4.90 31.78
C THR A 60 -1.47 -5.16 32.33
N PHE A 61 -0.42 -5.05 31.51
CA PHE A 61 0.97 -5.13 31.98
C PHE A 61 1.28 -4.06 33.03
N ASP A 62 0.80 -2.83 32.85
CA ASP A 62 1.02 -1.75 33.82
C ASP A 62 0.30 -2.02 35.15
N LYS A 63 -0.93 -2.52 35.12
CA LYS A 63 -1.66 -2.95 36.33
C LYS A 63 -0.94 -4.09 37.05
N GLN A 64 -0.48 -5.10 36.32
CA GLN A 64 0.23 -6.25 36.90
C GLN A 64 1.61 -5.84 37.43
N TYR A 65 2.26 -4.86 36.80
CA TYR A 65 3.51 -4.29 37.28
C TYR A 65 3.33 -3.62 38.64
N GLN A 66 2.21 -2.91 38.89
CA GLN A 66 1.91 -2.34 40.21
C GLN A 66 1.74 -3.42 41.29
N ILE A 67 1.27 -4.61 40.93
CA ILE A 67 1.03 -5.72 41.87
C ILE A 67 2.31 -6.51 42.15
N ASN A 68 3.08 -6.86 41.11
CA ASN A 68 4.28 -7.69 41.24
C ASN A 68 5.39 -7.26 40.27
N GLN A 69 6.12 -6.21 40.66
CA GLN A 69 7.17 -5.61 39.86
C GLN A 69 8.25 -6.62 39.46
N ASN A 70 8.76 -7.43 40.40
CA ASN A 70 9.90 -8.32 40.16
C ASN A 70 9.63 -9.38 39.08
N LYS A 71 8.40 -9.92 39.01
CA LYS A 71 8.05 -10.94 38.01
C LYS A 71 7.64 -10.33 36.67
N VAL A 72 7.00 -9.17 36.68
CA VAL A 72 6.37 -8.58 35.48
C VAL A 72 7.33 -7.69 34.70
N LYS A 73 8.29 -7.04 35.38
CA LYS A 73 9.29 -6.15 34.76
C LYS A 73 9.97 -6.72 33.50
N PRO A 74 10.56 -7.94 33.50
CA PRO A 74 11.27 -8.44 32.32
C PRO A 74 10.36 -8.68 31.11
N PHE A 75 9.08 -8.98 31.33
CA PHE A 75 8.11 -9.17 30.24
C PHE A 75 7.57 -7.84 29.73
N ARG A 76 7.30 -6.90 30.64
CA ARG A 76 6.87 -5.53 30.30
C ARG A 76 7.93 -4.79 29.47
N ASP A 77 9.19 -4.85 29.90
CA ASP A 77 10.29 -4.17 29.21
C ASP A 77 10.46 -4.70 27.78
N LYS A 78 10.36 -6.02 27.59
CA LYS A 78 10.36 -6.65 26.25
C LYS A 78 9.15 -6.24 25.41
N ALA A 79 7.96 -6.15 26.03
CA ALA A 79 6.75 -5.76 25.32
C ALA A 79 6.79 -4.29 24.88
N ILE A 80 7.37 -3.39 25.68
CA ILE A 80 7.60 -1.99 25.34
C ILE A 80 8.62 -1.87 24.21
N GLU A 81 9.72 -2.63 24.28
CA GLU A 81 10.72 -2.62 23.21
C GLU A 81 10.14 -3.11 21.88
N ALA A 82 9.34 -4.19 21.91
CA ALA A 82 8.59 -4.65 20.76
C ALA A 82 7.65 -3.55 20.21
N LYS A 83 6.90 -2.88 21.10
CA LYS A 83 6.03 -1.74 20.70
C LYS A 83 6.83 -0.66 19.98
N ARG A 84 7.99 -0.28 20.52
CA ARG A 84 8.84 0.77 19.97
C ARG A 84 9.32 0.40 18.56
N LEU A 85 9.85 -0.81 18.39
CA LEU A 85 10.32 -1.32 17.09
C LEU A 85 9.17 -1.41 16.07
N SER A 86 8.00 -1.91 16.48
CA SER A 86 6.82 -1.97 15.61
C SER A 86 6.32 -0.59 15.21
N THR A 87 6.27 0.37 16.14
CA THR A 87 5.86 1.76 15.85
C THR A 87 6.84 2.43 14.89
N GLU A 88 8.14 2.22 15.04
CA GLU A 88 9.15 2.74 14.12
C GLU A 88 8.93 2.19 12.70
N MET A 89 8.64 0.89 12.59
CA MET A 89 8.37 0.25 11.30
C MET A 89 7.07 0.76 10.66
N ILE A 90 5.99 0.88 11.44
CA ILE A 90 4.70 1.40 10.97
C ILE A 90 4.87 2.84 10.45
N ASN A 91 5.53 3.71 11.23
CA ASN A 91 5.79 5.09 10.82
C ASN A 91 6.58 5.17 9.52
N TYR A 92 7.56 4.26 9.33
CA TYR A 92 8.31 4.19 8.09
C TYR A 92 7.44 3.75 6.89
N ILE A 93 6.56 2.77 7.08
CA ILE A 93 5.62 2.34 6.04
C ILE A 93 4.66 3.47 5.66
N ASP A 94 4.12 4.20 6.64
CA ASP A 94 3.24 5.34 6.39
C ASP A 94 3.96 6.48 5.69
N ASP A 95 5.20 6.77 6.08
CA ASP A 95 6.04 7.75 5.39
C ASP A 95 6.27 7.39 3.90
N VAL A 96 6.56 6.12 3.61
CA VAL A 96 6.69 5.64 2.23
C VAL A 96 5.37 5.79 1.46
N LYS A 97 4.22 5.50 2.08
CA LYS A 97 2.90 5.71 1.48
C LYS A 97 2.63 7.18 1.16
N TRP A 98 2.94 8.09 2.08
CA TRP A 98 2.72 9.52 1.87
C TRP A 98 3.64 10.09 0.80
N ARG A 99 4.92 9.69 0.77
CA ARG A 99 5.84 10.03 -0.32
C ARG A 99 5.38 9.49 -1.67
N LEU A 100 4.78 8.31 -1.71
CA LEU A 100 4.21 7.77 -2.94
C LEU A 100 3.04 8.64 -3.43
N ILE A 101 2.10 9.00 -2.55
CA ILE A 101 0.96 9.87 -2.86
C ILE A 101 1.43 11.26 -3.29
N GLU A 102 2.45 11.81 -2.63
CA GLU A 102 3.08 13.09 -2.99
C GLU A 102 3.52 13.09 -4.46
N VAL A 103 4.21 12.04 -4.89
CA VAL A 103 4.77 11.94 -6.25
C VAL A 103 3.68 11.65 -7.30
N THR A 104 2.69 10.80 -6.99
CA THR A 104 1.60 10.47 -7.93
C THR A 104 0.62 11.62 -8.11
N GLU A 105 0.12 12.18 -7.01
CA GLU A 105 -0.88 13.26 -7.02
C GLU A 105 -0.25 14.64 -7.23
N ARG A 106 1.08 14.77 -7.09
CA ARG A 106 1.82 16.04 -7.18
C ARG A 106 1.32 17.08 -6.17
N VAL A 107 1.00 16.61 -4.97
CA VAL A 107 0.58 17.44 -3.82
C VAL A 107 1.72 17.54 -2.83
N PRO A 108 1.79 18.57 -1.97
CA PRO A 108 2.77 18.63 -0.89
C PRO A 108 2.61 17.44 0.08
N TYR A 109 3.71 16.98 0.67
CA TYR A 109 3.74 15.87 1.63
C TYR A 109 2.72 16.02 2.78
N ASP A 110 2.53 17.23 3.32
CA ASP A 110 1.56 17.46 4.40
C ASP A 110 0.10 17.29 3.95
N SER A 111 -0.18 17.59 2.68
CA SER A 111 -1.49 17.34 2.08
C SER A 111 -1.70 15.87 1.76
N ALA A 112 -0.64 15.15 1.36
CA ALA A 112 -0.69 13.72 1.05
C ALA A 112 -1.19 12.87 2.24
N LYS A 113 -0.88 13.28 3.47
CA LYS A 113 -1.34 12.62 4.71
C LYS A 113 -2.85 12.66 4.93
N LEU A 114 -3.50 13.70 4.40
CA LEU A 114 -4.90 14.00 4.67
C LEU A 114 -5.85 13.41 3.61
N ILE A 115 -5.30 12.91 2.51
CA ILE A 115 -6.10 12.38 1.40
C ILE A 115 -6.45 10.92 1.70
N PRO A 116 -7.75 10.58 1.87
CA PRO A 116 -8.15 9.19 1.98
C PRO A 116 -7.93 8.49 0.64
N VAL A 117 -7.55 7.21 0.68
CA VAL A 117 -7.21 6.40 -0.51
C VAL A 117 -8.32 6.42 -1.56
N LYS A 118 -9.58 6.44 -1.14
CA LYS A 118 -10.77 6.52 -2.01
C LYS A 118 -10.86 7.80 -2.86
N LYS A 119 -10.20 8.88 -2.44
CA LYS A 119 -10.23 10.19 -3.13
C LYS A 119 -9.00 10.44 -4.00
N LEU A 120 -8.09 9.46 -4.12
CA LEU A 120 -6.95 9.55 -5.02
C LEU A 120 -7.45 9.58 -6.47
N ALA A 121 -6.95 10.54 -7.25
CA ALA A 121 -7.38 10.75 -8.62
C ALA A 121 -6.64 9.81 -9.59
N LYS A 122 -5.43 9.37 -9.23
CA LYS A 122 -4.55 8.56 -10.08
C LYS A 122 -4.24 7.19 -9.50
N LEU A 123 -5.27 6.47 -9.07
CA LEU A 123 -5.16 5.10 -8.55
C LEU A 123 -4.61 4.10 -9.58
N ASP A 124 -4.75 4.41 -10.87
CA ASP A 124 -4.29 3.59 -12.01
C ASP A 124 -2.87 3.93 -12.49
N ASP A 125 -2.17 4.88 -11.86
CA ASP A 125 -0.81 5.28 -12.26
C ASP A 125 0.26 4.25 -11.87
N PHE A 126 0.47 3.28 -12.76
CA PHE A 126 1.51 2.27 -12.64
C PHE A 126 2.92 2.83 -12.88
N THR A 127 3.07 3.84 -13.75
CA THR A 127 4.38 4.29 -14.23
C THR A 127 5.13 5.04 -13.14
N THR A 128 4.45 5.99 -12.50
CA THR A 128 5.04 6.79 -11.42
C THR A 128 5.38 5.93 -10.21
N THR A 129 4.49 5.00 -9.88
CA THR A 129 4.68 4.04 -8.77
C THR A 129 5.90 3.13 -9.02
N THR A 130 6.03 2.59 -10.23
CA THR A 130 7.17 1.74 -10.60
C THR A 130 8.48 2.54 -10.53
N ASN A 131 8.50 3.77 -11.03
CA ASN A 131 9.67 4.62 -10.97
C ASN A 131 10.07 5.00 -9.54
N PHE A 132 9.11 5.20 -8.64
CA PHE A 132 9.38 5.48 -7.23
C PHE A 132 10.09 4.31 -6.52
N PHE A 133 9.62 3.07 -6.74
CA PHE A 133 10.18 1.90 -6.07
C PHE A 133 11.44 1.35 -6.75
N MET A 134 11.55 1.46 -8.07
CA MET A 134 12.64 0.84 -8.84
C MET A 134 13.68 1.85 -9.33
N ALA A 135 13.31 3.11 -9.52
CA ALA A 135 14.16 4.20 -10.02
C ALA A 135 14.97 3.82 -11.28
N GLY A 136 14.35 3.08 -12.20
CA GLY A 136 14.99 2.62 -13.45
C GLY A 136 16.02 1.50 -13.29
N SER A 137 16.17 0.92 -12.10
CA SER A 137 16.98 -0.28 -11.87
C SER A 137 16.11 -1.53 -11.96
N THR A 138 16.57 -2.56 -12.68
CA THR A 138 15.91 -3.87 -12.73
C THR A 138 15.86 -4.57 -11.36
N ASP A 139 16.79 -4.21 -10.47
CA ASP A 139 16.90 -4.78 -9.12
C ASP A 139 16.33 -3.87 -8.02
N GLY A 140 15.84 -2.68 -8.38
CA GLY A 140 15.28 -1.70 -7.44
C GLY A 140 16.30 -1.09 -6.45
N THR A 141 17.59 -1.33 -6.66
CA THR A 141 18.71 -0.87 -5.81
C THR A 141 18.79 0.64 -5.61
N LYS A 142 18.24 1.42 -6.54
CA LYS A 142 18.24 2.90 -6.48
C LYS A 142 16.92 3.49 -5.98
N GLY A 143 15.86 2.70 -5.89
CA GLY A 143 14.54 3.16 -5.48
C GLY A 143 14.25 2.88 -4.00
N GLU A 144 13.10 3.36 -3.53
CA GLU A 144 12.67 3.16 -2.13
C GLU A 144 12.38 1.67 -1.82
N GLY A 145 12.23 0.82 -2.84
CA GLY A 145 11.95 -0.61 -2.70
C GLY A 145 13.03 -1.37 -1.92
N ILE A 146 14.32 -1.12 -2.20
CA ILE A 146 15.40 -1.83 -1.49
C ILE A 146 15.52 -1.36 -0.03
N LYS A 147 15.28 -0.06 0.23
CA LYS A 147 15.30 0.51 1.57
C LYS A 147 14.19 -0.09 2.42
N LEU A 148 12.97 -0.18 1.85
CA LEU A 148 11.85 -0.85 2.49
C LEU A 148 12.15 -2.34 2.77
N LYS A 149 12.69 -3.07 1.79
CA LYS A 149 13.09 -4.47 1.97
C LYS A 149 14.08 -4.64 3.12
N ASN A 150 15.13 -3.81 3.17
CA ASN A 150 16.14 -3.88 4.22
C ASN A 150 15.55 -3.56 5.60
N LYS A 151 14.65 -2.57 5.68
CA LYS A 151 13.96 -2.23 6.95
C LYS A 151 13.07 -3.38 7.43
N ILE A 152 12.37 -4.07 6.53
CA ILE A 152 11.58 -5.27 6.86
C ILE A 152 12.48 -6.40 7.37
N ILE A 153 13.64 -6.63 6.73
CA ILE A 153 14.59 -7.65 7.16
C ILE A 153 15.14 -7.34 8.56
N ASN A 154 15.45 -6.07 8.84
CA ASN A 154 15.95 -5.64 10.15
C ASN A 154 14.87 -5.72 11.25
N TYR A 155 13.60 -5.69 10.89
CA TYR A 155 12.49 -5.84 11.83
C TYR A 155 12.20 -7.30 12.20
N ARG A 156 12.52 -8.25 11.31
CA ARG A 156 12.34 -9.69 11.55
C ARG A 156 13.35 -10.26 12.53
#